data_AF-A0A087N300-F1
#
_entry.id   AF-A0A087N300-F1
#
_cell.length_a   1.000
_cell.length_b   1.000
_cell.length_c   1.000
_cell.angle_alpha   90.00
_cell.angle_beta   90.00
_cell.angle_gamma   90.00
#
_symmetry.space_group_name_H-M   'P 1'
#
loop_
_entity.id
_entity.type
_entity.pdbx_description
1 polymer ?
#
loop_
_entity_poly.entity_id
_entity_poly.type
_entity_poly.pdbx_seq_one_letter_code
_entity_poly.pdbx_strand_id
1 'polypeptide(L)'
;MRKIIVLLLAVVIGVAIFLPFQKVISFTETHVESPRLHYVVMDGSDAFLLRYTHSIHKTDVLEYYKVTKDLSMQMLEMVYESLAIGLPGYAEEGQRLTRKDGKYHLYFEEKTTLPEFVMHIGDIDMDLALGYDNKEYQLKDNLTRGHAYLCKVQRVSLFQLWKGAKLI
;
A
#
# COMPACT_ATOMS: atom_id res chain seq x y z
N MET A 1 2.47 46.64 15.09
CA MET A 1 1.63 45.50 15.53
C MET A 1 1.08 44.68 14.35
N ARG A 2 0.30 45.24 13.43
CA ARG A 2 -0.25 44.49 12.27
C ARG A 2 0.79 43.75 11.41
N LYS A 3 1.95 44.37 11.11
CA LYS A 3 3.05 43.72 10.37
C LYS A 3 3.66 42.53 11.10
N ILE A 4 3.75 42.60 12.43
CA ILE A 4 4.27 41.51 13.28
C ILE A 4 3.29 40.33 13.29
N ILE A 5 1.99 40.61 13.36
CA ILE A 5 0.94 39.59 13.29
C ILE A 5 0.97 38.87 11.94
N VAL A 6 1.10 39.60 10.83
CA VAL A 6 1.21 39.01 9.49
C VAL A 6 2.47 38.14 9.36
N LEU A 7 3.60 38.61 9.88
CA LEU A 7 4.85 37.84 9.88
C LEU A 7 4.71 36.55 10.70
N LEU A 8 4.14 36.64 11.91
CA LEU A 8 3.89 35.48 12.77
C LEU A 8 2.95 34.48 12.08
N LEU A 9 1.88 34.95 11.44
CA LEU A 9 0.95 34.10 10.71
C LEU A 9 1.63 33.39 9.54
N ALA A 10 2.48 34.09 8.78
CA ALA A 10 3.23 33.50 7.69
C ALA A 10 4.21 32.40 8.18
N VAL A 11 4.86 32.62 9.32
CA VAL A 11 5.73 31.61 9.95
C VAL A 11 4.92 30.39 10.39
N VAL A 12 3.76 30.58 11.04
CA VAL A 12 2.90 29.47 11.46
C VAL A 12 2.43 28.63 10.27
N ILE A 13 1.99 29.27 9.18
CA ILE A 13 1.59 28.58 7.94
C ILE A 13 2.79 27.86 7.33
N GLY A 14 3.96 28.51 7.28
CA GLY A 14 5.19 27.90 6.78
C GLY A 14 5.55 26.62 7.53
N VAL A 15 5.45 26.62 8.86
CA VAL A 15 5.69 25.43 9.70
C VAL A 15 4.63 24.37 9.47
N ALA A 16 3.35 24.75 9.31
CA ALA A 16 2.24 23.81 9.10
C ALA A 16 2.41 22.95 7.84
N ILE A 17 3.05 23.47 6.79
CA ILE A 17 3.34 22.73 5.54
C ILE A 17 4.23 21.51 5.77
N PHE A 18 5.07 21.53 6.82
CA PHE A 18 5.99 20.44 7.16
C PHE A 18 5.42 19.45 8.18
N LEU A 19 4.22 19.70 8.73
CA LEU A 19 3.59 18.78 9.68
C LEU A 19 3.05 17.54 8.96
N PRO A 20 3.33 16.31 9.43
CA PRO A 20 2.88 15.08 8.80
C PRO A 20 1.44 14.76 9.21
N PHE A 21 0.46 15.29 8.48
CA PHE A 21 -0.96 15.05 8.78
C PHE A 21 -1.65 14.14 7.76
N GLN A 22 -1.22 14.11 6.50
CA GLN A 22 -1.92 13.39 5.44
C GLN A 22 -1.60 11.90 5.49
N LYS A 23 -2.62 11.06 5.74
CA LYS A 23 -2.48 9.59 5.69
C LYS A 23 -2.40 9.13 4.23
N VAL A 24 -1.42 8.29 3.92
CA VAL A 24 -1.19 7.76 2.57
C VAL A 24 -0.78 6.29 2.60
N ILE A 25 -1.14 5.54 1.56
CA ILE A 25 -0.45 4.31 1.17
C ILE A 25 0.75 4.74 0.34
N SER A 26 1.96 4.36 0.77
CA SER A 26 3.20 4.84 0.16
C SER A 26 4.04 3.71 -0.40
N PHE A 27 4.70 3.99 -1.51
CA PHE A 27 5.68 3.13 -2.17
C PHE A 27 6.96 3.94 -2.33
N THR A 28 8.00 3.56 -1.60
CA THR A 28 9.30 4.25 -1.63
C THR A 28 10.35 3.27 -2.15
N GLU A 29 11.01 3.62 -3.24
CA GLU A 29 12.03 2.79 -3.86
C GLU A 29 13.15 2.43 -2.86
N THR A 30 13.59 1.17 -2.87
CA THR A 30 14.68 0.69 -2.00
C THR A 30 15.99 0.63 -2.79
N HIS A 31 17.13 0.64 -2.09
CA HIS A 31 18.47 0.52 -2.68
C HIS A 31 18.87 1.64 -3.67
N VAL A 32 18.31 2.84 -3.53
CA VAL A 32 18.69 4.04 -4.30
C VAL A 32 19.09 5.20 -3.39
N GLU A 33 19.98 6.07 -3.87
CA GLU A 33 20.49 7.21 -3.08
C GLU A 33 19.42 8.28 -2.80
N SER A 34 18.46 8.45 -3.69
CA SER A 34 17.41 9.48 -3.61
C SER A 34 16.04 8.88 -3.95
N PRO A 35 15.44 8.12 -3.01
CA PRO A 35 14.20 7.42 -3.28
C PRO A 35 13.02 8.39 -3.43
N ARG A 36 12.23 8.20 -4.49
CA ARG A 36 11.02 8.99 -4.73
C ARG A 36 9.83 8.33 -4.05
N LEU A 37 9.08 9.14 -3.28
CA LEU A 37 7.81 8.74 -2.68
C LEU A 37 6.73 8.68 -3.76
N HIS A 38 6.13 7.51 -3.95
CA HIS A 38 4.89 7.33 -4.71
C HIS A 38 3.75 7.06 -3.73
N TYR A 39 2.54 7.57 -3.98
CA TYR A 39 1.48 7.48 -2.97
C TYR A 39 0.05 7.50 -3.51
N VAL A 40 -0.84 6.92 -2.71
CA VAL A 40 -2.30 7.14 -2.76
C VAL A 40 -2.74 7.78 -1.45
N VAL A 41 -3.50 8.85 -1.53
CA VAL A 41 -4.08 9.51 -0.36
C VAL A 41 -5.20 8.66 0.21
N MET A 42 -5.18 8.44 1.52
CA MET A 42 -6.24 7.74 2.23
C MET A 42 -7.18 8.74 2.91
N ASP A 43 -8.30 9.06 2.27
CA ASP A 43 -9.32 10.01 2.75
C ASP A 43 -10.70 9.38 3.02
N GLY A 44 -10.93 8.14 2.58
CA GLY A 44 -12.17 7.41 2.77
C GLY A 44 -12.01 6.22 3.72
N SER A 45 -11.80 5.04 3.14
CA SER A 45 -11.70 3.77 3.85
C SER A 45 -10.35 3.58 4.55
N ASP A 46 -10.34 2.79 5.62
CA ASP A 46 -9.13 2.21 6.22
C ASP A 46 -8.76 0.85 5.59
N ALA A 47 -9.49 0.39 4.57
CA ALA A 47 -9.19 -0.84 3.86
C ALA A 47 -8.67 -0.58 2.45
N PHE A 48 -7.77 -1.45 1.99
CA PHE A 48 -7.29 -1.49 0.62
C PHE A 48 -7.00 -2.95 0.24
N LEU A 49 -6.81 -3.21 -1.04
CA LEU A 49 -6.41 -4.53 -1.52
C LEU A 49 -5.25 -4.43 -2.50
N LEU A 50 -4.46 -5.49 -2.58
CA LEU A 50 -3.53 -5.71 -3.68
C LEU A 50 -4.06 -6.84 -4.56
N ARG A 51 -4.02 -6.63 -5.87
CA ARG A 51 -4.33 -7.64 -6.88
C ARG A 51 -3.08 -7.89 -7.72
N TYR A 52 -2.67 -9.13 -7.85
CA TYR A 52 -1.59 -9.50 -8.76
C TYR A 52 -1.89 -10.80 -9.48
N THR A 53 -1.44 -10.89 -10.73
CA THR A 53 -1.54 -12.13 -11.50
C THR A 53 -0.33 -13.01 -11.21
N HIS A 54 -0.56 -14.24 -10.73
CA HIS A 54 0.51 -15.17 -10.42
C HIS A 54 1.23 -15.61 -11.70
N SER A 55 2.55 -15.35 -11.82
CA SER A 55 3.32 -15.51 -13.07
C SER A 55 3.25 -16.91 -13.69
N ILE A 56 3.17 -17.96 -12.87
CA ILE A 56 3.08 -19.36 -13.33
C ILE A 56 1.64 -19.74 -13.71
N HIS A 57 0.67 -19.37 -12.88
CA HIS A 57 -0.71 -19.87 -12.99
C HIS A 57 -1.62 -18.95 -13.79
N LYS A 58 -1.20 -17.71 -14.03
CA LYS A 58 -1.90 -16.70 -14.82
C LYS A 58 -3.31 -16.42 -14.31
N THR A 59 -3.50 -16.56 -13.00
CA THR A 59 -4.73 -16.26 -12.28
C THR A 59 -4.46 -15.20 -11.23
N ASP A 60 -5.49 -14.41 -10.93
CA ASP A 60 -5.37 -13.33 -9.96
C ASP A 60 -5.38 -13.85 -8.53
N VAL A 61 -4.56 -13.18 -7.72
CA VAL A 61 -4.53 -13.29 -6.27
C VAL A 61 -4.94 -11.94 -5.70
N LEU A 62 -5.85 -11.97 -4.73
CA LEU A 62 -6.33 -10.78 -4.03
C LEU A 62 -5.89 -10.85 -2.58
N GLU A 63 -5.17 -9.83 -2.11
CA GLU A 63 -4.76 -9.67 -0.71
C GLU A 63 -5.49 -8.47 -0.12
N TYR A 64 -6.29 -8.71 0.92
CA TYR A 64 -7.11 -7.69 1.58
C TYR A 64 -6.43 -7.21 2.86
N TYR A 65 -6.35 -5.90 3.02
CA TYR A 65 -5.72 -5.26 4.16
C TYR A 65 -6.66 -4.26 4.84
N LYS A 66 -6.49 -4.14 6.16
CA LYS A 66 -7.08 -3.08 6.97
C LYS A 66 -5.99 -2.35 7.73
N VAL A 67 -6.02 -1.03 7.68
CA VAL A 67 -5.08 -0.18 8.38
C VAL A 67 -5.52 -0.03 9.83
N THR A 68 -4.60 -0.30 10.75
CA THR A 68 -4.80 -0.17 12.18
C THR A 68 -4.58 1.28 12.66
N LYS A 69 -4.87 1.55 13.93
CA LYS A 69 -4.71 2.90 14.51
C LYS A 69 -3.26 3.38 14.54
N ASP A 70 -2.32 2.46 14.68
CA ASP A 70 -0.87 2.67 14.65
C ASP A 70 -0.29 2.70 13.21
N LEU A 71 -1.14 2.69 12.18
CA LEU A 71 -0.77 2.72 10.76
C LEU A 71 -0.10 1.44 10.24
N SER A 72 -0.18 0.35 11.00
CA SER A 72 0.18 -0.99 10.52
C SER A 72 -0.92 -1.52 9.58
N MET A 73 -0.54 -2.47 8.73
CA MET A 73 -1.43 -3.13 7.77
C MET A 73 -1.78 -4.52 8.31
N GLN A 74 -3.02 -4.69 8.78
CA GLN A 74 -3.56 -5.99 9.14
C GLN A 74 -3.94 -6.74 7.87
N MET A 75 -3.36 -7.92 7.66
CA MET A 75 -3.78 -8.81 6.58
C MET A 75 -5.08 -9.50 7.02
N LEU A 76 -6.12 -9.44 6.18
CA LEU A 76 -7.43 -10.01 6.50
C LEU A 76 -7.65 -11.34 5.78
N GLU A 77 -7.42 -11.34 4.48
CA GLU A 77 -7.78 -12.43 3.60
C GLU A 77 -6.89 -12.45 2.37
N MET A 78 -6.58 -13.65 1.90
CA MET A 78 -5.98 -13.89 0.60
C MET A 78 -6.90 -14.81 -0.21
N VAL A 79 -7.24 -14.40 -1.43
CA VAL A 79 -8.14 -15.16 -2.33
C VAL A 79 -7.40 -15.55 -3.60
N TYR A 80 -7.42 -16.83 -3.94
CA TYR A 80 -6.70 -17.36 -5.11
C TYR A 80 -7.37 -18.64 -5.66
N GLU A 81 -7.09 -19.00 -6.91
CA GLU A 81 -7.82 -20.08 -7.60
C GLU A 81 -7.17 -21.46 -7.50
N SER A 82 -5.85 -21.54 -7.23
CA SER A 82 -5.11 -22.81 -7.19
C SER A 82 -4.06 -22.84 -6.07
N LEU A 83 -3.82 -24.03 -5.51
CA LEU A 83 -2.75 -24.30 -4.53
C LEU A 83 -1.38 -24.42 -5.22
N ALA A 84 -1.07 -23.38 -5.97
CA ALA A 84 0.14 -23.21 -6.76
C ALA A 84 1.43 -23.34 -5.96
N ILE A 85 2.54 -23.59 -6.67
CA ILE A 85 3.87 -23.34 -6.12
C ILE A 85 3.96 -21.84 -5.81
N GLY A 86 4.22 -21.51 -4.54
CA GLY A 86 4.31 -20.13 -4.07
C GLY A 86 3.03 -19.57 -3.45
N LEU A 87 1.92 -20.31 -3.45
CA LEU A 87 0.71 -19.97 -2.69
C LEU A 87 0.48 -20.97 -1.54
N PRO A 88 -0.10 -20.53 -0.40
CA PRO A 88 -0.32 -21.41 0.74
C PRO A 88 -1.19 -22.62 0.38
N GLY A 89 -0.68 -23.83 0.59
CA GLY A 89 -1.43 -25.08 0.35
C GLY A 89 -2.33 -25.49 1.51
N TYR A 90 -2.08 -24.93 2.69
CA TYR A 90 -2.72 -25.25 3.97
C TYR A 90 -2.73 -24.00 4.86
N ALA A 91 -3.55 -24.01 5.91
CA ALA A 91 -3.54 -22.96 6.92
C ALA A 91 -2.47 -23.25 7.98
N GLU A 92 -1.71 -22.23 8.37
CA GLU A 92 -0.80 -22.27 9.51
C GLU A 92 -1.51 -21.85 10.81
N GLU A 93 -0.78 -21.83 11.92
CA GLU A 93 -1.29 -21.29 13.18
C GLU A 93 -1.74 -19.84 12.98
N GLY A 94 -2.94 -19.51 13.48
CA GLY A 94 -3.54 -18.19 13.28
C GLY A 94 -4.14 -17.96 11.90
N GLN A 95 -4.35 -19.01 11.11
CA GLN A 95 -4.98 -18.93 9.79
C GLN A 95 -6.13 -19.93 9.64
N ARG A 96 -7.05 -19.63 8.72
CA ARG A 96 -8.12 -20.54 8.32
C ARG A 96 -8.26 -20.56 6.81
N LEU A 97 -8.01 -21.72 6.21
CA LEU A 97 -8.19 -21.94 4.77
C LEU A 97 -9.55 -22.57 4.50
N THR A 98 -10.32 -21.97 3.60
CA THR A 98 -11.59 -22.52 3.12
C THR A 98 -11.69 -22.43 1.61
N ARG A 99 -12.55 -23.25 1.01
CA ARG A 99 -12.84 -23.18 -0.42
C ARG A 99 -14.28 -22.78 -0.62
N LYS A 100 -14.51 -21.70 -1.37
CA LYS A 100 -15.83 -21.16 -1.68
C LYS A 100 -15.86 -20.69 -3.13
N ASP A 101 -16.94 -21.00 -3.84
CA ASP A 101 -17.16 -20.56 -5.23
C ASP A 101 -15.98 -20.87 -6.18
N GLY A 102 -15.35 -22.03 -5.98
CA GLY A 102 -14.20 -22.48 -6.76
C GLY A 102 -12.85 -21.88 -6.36
N LYS A 103 -12.83 -20.88 -5.48
CA LYS A 103 -11.62 -20.19 -4.99
C LYS A 103 -11.25 -20.61 -3.58
N TYR A 104 -9.97 -20.50 -3.27
CA TYR A 104 -9.42 -20.63 -1.93
C TYR A 104 -9.44 -19.27 -1.24
N HIS A 105 -9.85 -19.27 0.01
CA HIS A 105 -9.91 -18.12 0.89
C HIS A 105 -9.10 -18.45 2.14
N LEU A 106 -7.94 -17.83 2.27
CA LEU A 106 -7.08 -17.92 3.45
C LEU A 106 -7.32 -16.69 4.32
N TYR A 107 -7.95 -16.90 5.47
CA TYR A 107 -8.21 -15.86 6.46
C TYR A 107 -7.08 -15.81 7.47
N PHE A 108 -6.72 -14.61 7.90
CA PHE A 108 -5.71 -14.37 8.93
C PHE A 108 -6.38 -13.89 10.22
N GLU A 109 -5.84 -14.30 11.37
CA GLU A 109 -6.26 -13.78 12.67
C GLU A 109 -5.92 -12.29 12.84
N GLU A 110 -6.60 -11.63 13.79
CA GLU A 110 -6.49 -10.18 13.97
C GLU A 110 -5.09 -9.67 14.30
N LYS A 111 -4.21 -10.54 14.79
CA LYS A 111 -2.84 -10.18 15.20
C LYS A 111 -1.86 -10.14 14.03
N THR A 112 -2.24 -10.61 12.83
CA THR A 112 -1.36 -10.62 11.66
C THR A 112 -1.27 -9.21 11.06
N THR A 113 -0.33 -8.43 11.60
CA THR A 113 -0.09 -7.04 11.23
C THR A 113 1.34 -6.86 10.71
N LEU A 114 1.47 -6.05 9.66
CA LEU A 114 2.75 -5.70 9.05
C LEU A 114 2.92 -4.18 9.11
N PRO A 115 3.98 -3.65 9.74
CA PRO A 115 4.23 -2.22 9.72
C PRO A 115 4.58 -1.73 8.30
N GLU A 116 5.29 -2.58 7.56
CA GLU A 116 5.73 -2.36 6.20
C GLU A 116 6.11 -3.69 5.55
N PHE A 117 6.18 -3.72 4.23
CA PHE A 117 6.74 -4.84 3.48
C PHE A 117 7.41 -4.33 2.20
N VAL A 118 8.38 -5.09 1.68
CA VAL A 118 9.02 -4.79 0.41
C VAL A 118 8.28 -5.50 -0.71
N MET A 119 7.87 -4.75 -1.72
CA MET A 119 7.21 -5.24 -2.92
C MET A 119 8.17 -5.13 -4.11
N HIS A 120 8.41 -6.24 -4.80
CA HIS A 120 9.18 -6.27 -6.03
C HIS A 120 8.24 -6.10 -7.24
N ILE A 121 8.48 -5.07 -8.05
CA ILE A 121 7.73 -4.85 -9.29
C ILE A 121 8.39 -5.69 -10.38
N GLY A 122 7.89 -6.91 -10.60
CA GLY A 122 8.47 -7.81 -11.59
C GLY A 122 8.47 -7.22 -13.01
N ASP A 123 9.60 -7.36 -13.71
CA ASP A 123 9.73 -7.01 -15.13
C ASP A 123 9.14 -8.10 -16.04
N ILE A 124 7.84 -8.31 -15.86
CA ILE A 124 7.01 -9.26 -16.60
C ILE A 124 5.68 -8.60 -16.94
N ASP A 125 5.06 -9.03 -18.04
CA ASP A 125 3.77 -8.50 -18.48
C ASP A 125 2.60 -9.24 -17.80
N MET A 126 2.42 -8.93 -16.52
CA MET A 126 1.37 -9.46 -15.63
C MET A 126 0.83 -8.32 -14.77
N ASP A 127 -0.45 -8.35 -14.42
CA ASP A 127 -1.05 -7.28 -13.65
C ASP A 127 -0.52 -7.20 -12.22
N LEU A 128 -0.43 -5.97 -11.73
CA LEU A 128 -0.18 -5.65 -10.32
C LEU A 128 -0.85 -4.32 -10.02
N ALA A 129 -1.88 -4.36 -9.20
CA ALA A 129 -2.74 -3.22 -8.92
C ALA A 129 -3.03 -3.04 -7.43
N LEU A 130 -3.20 -1.78 -7.04
CA LEU A 130 -3.71 -1.38 -5.73
C LEU A 130 -5.17 -0.97 -5.87
N GLY A 131 -6.07 -1.65 -5.17
CA GLY A 131 -7.46 -1.26 -5.04
C GLY A 131 -7.68 -0.40 -3.79
N TYR A 132 -8.18 0.82 -3.96
CA TYR A 132 -8.56 1.71 -2.86
C TYR A 132 -9.75 2.59 -3.25
N ASP A 133 -10.75 2.65 -2.37
CA ASP A 133 -11.94 3.51 -2.52
C ASP A 133 -12.62 3.44 -3.92
N ASN A 134 -12.97 2.23 -4.36
CA ASN A 134 -13.55 1.92 -5.68
C ASN A 134 -12.68 2.33 -6.89
N LYS A 135 -11.40 2.63 -6.67
CA LYS A 135 -10.42 2.87 -7.72
C LYS A 135 -9.37 1.78 -7.71
N GLU A 136 -8.88 1.47 -8.89
CA GLU A 136 -7.79 0.54 -9.10
C GLU A 136 -6.63 1.29 -9.74
N TYR A 137 -5.48 1.26 -9.08
CA TYR A 137 -4.25 1.90 -9.52
C TYR A 137 -3.31 0.83 -10.06
N GLN A 138 -3.04 0.83 -11.36
CA GLN A 138 -2.05 -0.07 -11.95
C GLN A 138 -0.65 0.35 -11.50
N LEU A 139 -0.04 -0.44 -10.62
CA LEU A 139 1.23 -0.06 -10.01
C LEU A 139 2.34 0.04 -11.06
N LYS A 140 2.29 -0.77 -12.13
CA LYS A 140 3.27 -0.77 -13.22
C LYS A 140 3.21 0.46 -14.14
N ASP A 141 2.17 1.28 -14.06
CA ASP A 141 2.04 2.52 -14.83
C ASP A 141 2.79 3.69 -14.18
N ASN A 142 3.11 3.56 -12.89
CA ASN A 142 3.73 4.62 -12.10
C ASN A 142 5.02 4.18 -11.39
N LEU A 143 5.19 2.89 -11.11
CA LEU A 143 6.37 2.32 -10.49
C LEU A 143 7.25 1.64 -11.55
N THR A 144 8.56 1.75 -11.37
CA THR A 144 9.56 1.21 -12.29
C THR A 144 9.60 -0.32 -12.19
N ARG A 145 9.46 -1.00 -13.34
CA ARG A 145 9.63 -2.45 -13.44
C ARG A 145 11.08 -2.85 -13.13
N GLY A 146 11.27 -4.00 -12.50
CA GLY A 146 12.56 -4.51 -12.04
C GLY A 146 13.03 -3.94 -10.69
N HIS A 147 12.31 -2.98 -10.12
CA HIS A 147 12.69 -2.31 -8.89
C HIS A 147 11.90 -2.82 -7.67
N ALA A 148 12.39 -2.53 -6.48
CA ALA A 148 11.76 -2.87 -5.21
C ALA A 148 11.29 -1.62 -4.48
N TYR A 149 10.11 -1.69 -3.87
CA TYR A 149 9.49 -0.57 -3.17
C TYR A 149 9.07 -0.99 -1.77
N LEU A 150 9.44 -0.20 -0.77
CA LEU A 150 8.91 -0.31 0.58
C LEU A 150 7.47 0.22 0.57
N CYS A 151 6.53 -0.69 0.76
CA CYS A 151 5.12 -0.40 0.95
C CYS A 151 4.82 -0.20 2.42
N LYS A 152 4.23 0.95 2.78
CA LYS A 152 3.73 1.19 4.13
C LYS A 152 2.63 2.24 4.15
N VAL A 153 1.84 2.23 5.21
CA VAL A 153 0.89 3.31 5.49
C VAL A 153 1.52 4.27 6.48
N GLN A 154 1.54 5.57 6.14
CA GLN A 154 2.18 6.59 6.97
C GLN A 154 1.47 7.93 6.85
N ARG A 155 1.82 8.85 7.76
CA ARG A 155 1.44 10.26 7.63
C ARG A 155 2.59 11.04 7.01
N VAL A 156 2.27 11.84 6.00
CA VAL A 156 3.23 12.69 5.29
C VAL A 156 2.78 14.15 5.30
N SER A 157 3.74 15.05 5.14
CA SER A 157 3.49 16.49 5.07
C SER A 157 3.10 16.94 3.67
N LEU A 158 2.53 18.13 3.54
CA LEU A 158 2.22 18.73 2.23
C LEU A 158 3.48 18.87 1.37
N PHE A 159 4.62 19.19 2.00
CA PHE A 159 5.90 19.26 1.30
C PHE A 159 6.31 17.91 0.69
N GLN A 160 6.11 16.81 1.43
CA GLN A 160 6.40 15.46 0.93
C GLN A 160 5.45 15.05 -0.19
N LEU A 161 4.16 15.39 -0.10
CA LEU A 161 3.19 15.15 -1.18
C LEU A 161 3.56 15.88 -2.47
N TRP A 162 4.00 17.14 -2.33
CA TRP A 162 4.41 17.97 -3.45
C TRP A 162 5.68 17.45 -4.14
N LYS A 163 6.65 16.94 -3.37
CA LYS A 163 7.85 16.29 -3.91
C LYS A 163 7.61 14.89 -4.46
N GLY A 164 6.61 14.18 -3.92
CA GLY A 164 6.25 12.83 -4.32
C GLY A 164 5.51 12.75 -5.65
N ALA A 165 5.13 11.54 -6.03
CA ALA A 165 4.28 11.25 -7.17
C ALA A 165 2.99 10.60 -6.69
N LYS A 166 1.84 11.17 -7.06
CA LYS A 166 0.54 10.54 -6.82
C LYS A 166 0.34 9.43 -7.86
N LEU A 167 -0.11 8.24 -7.43
CA LEU A 167 -0.56 7.20 -8.35
C LEU A 167 -1.86 7.66 -9.06
N ILE A 168 -1.97 7.38 -10.36
CA ILE A 168 -3.07 7.84 -11.21
C ILE A 168 -3.88 6.69 -11.77
#